data_AF-A0A8D9L5Q8-F1
#
_entry.id   AF-A0A8D9L5Q8-F1
#
_cell.length_a   1.000
_cell.length_b   1.000
_cell.length_c   1.000
_cell.angle_alpha   90.00
_cell.angle_beta   90.00
_cell.angle_gamma   90.00
#
_symmetry.space_group_name_H-M   'P 1'
#
loop_
_entity.id
_entity.type
_entity.pdbx_description
1 polymer ?
#
loop_
_entity_poly.entity_id
_entity_poly.type
_entity_poly.pdbx_seq_one_letter_code
_entity_poly.pdbx_strand_id
1 'polypeptide(L)'
;MMFHMRAANGGTYIVQDKKISKLNTKTKETISNMTYPFWHPSGRYITTSVNDIKQFFHSVKEKKMEVFDLESDVVVYDVKNKEILSKASLLTKDAFETFPAFSPDGKWLYFCTAPVQKMPENYDKVRYNLCRVAFDPDRGEISHPIDTLVRADSLSYTFPRISPDGRFLMYTETAYGQFPIWHPDAEIRMMDLENRTAVDMSALNSPDTDSYHSWSSNSDWVVFSSRRDNGLYTLPYICYIGKDGKPSKPFLLPQEDPDKYDYQLYSYNIPELTKGAVEVSPYEIQQVAEKNKPEQVRFK
;
A
#
# COMPACT_ATOMS: atom_id res chain seq x y z
N MET A 1 -0.24 14.64 3.45
CA MET A 1 -0.15 13.37 4.22
C MET A 1 -1.57 12.88 4.50
N MET A 2 -1.79 11.57 4.51
CA MET A 2 -3.02 10.96 5.01
C MET A 2 -2.66 9.80 5.94
N PHE A 3 -3.38 9.66 7.05
CA PHE A 3 -3.30 8.47 7.89
C PHE A 3 -4.67 8.16 8.50
N HIS A 4 -4.83 6.91 8.93
CA HIS A 4 -6.04 6.47 9.62
C HIS A 4 -5.69 6.13 11.07
N MET A 5 -6.38 6.76 12.03
CA MET A 5 -6.26 6.40 13.43
C MET A 5 -7.39 5.45 13.81
N ARG A 6 -7.04 4.34 14.46
CA ARG A 6 -7.96 3.29 14.90
C ARG A 6 -8.33 3.47 16.37
N ALA A 7 -9.43 2.86 16.79
CA ALA A 7 -9.95 2.86 18.16
C ALA A 7 -10.29 4.27 18.68
N ALA A 8 -9.65 4.72 19.76
CA ALA A 8 -9.93 6.02 20.37
C ALA A 8 -9.67 7.17 19.38
N ASN A 9 -10.58 8.14 19.34
CA ASN A 9 -10.53 9.27 18.39
C ASN A 9 -10.49 8.85 16.91
N GLY A 10 -11.02 7.67 16.60
CA GLY A 10 -10.94 7.06 15.27
C GLY A 10 -11.42 7.97 14.15
N GLY A 11 -10.76 7.86 13.01
CA GLY A 11 -11.05 8.66 11.82
C GLY A 11 -9.91 8.67 10.82
N THR A 12 -10.22 9.16 9.64
CA THR A 12 -9.24 9.41 8.58
C THR A 12 -8.79 10.85 8.65
N TYR A 13 -7.47 11.06 8.75
CA TYR A 13 -6.85 12.36 8.90
C TYR A 13 -6.13 12.72 7.61
N ILE A 14 -6.48 13.87 7.04
CA ILE A 14 -5.79 14.45 5.89
C ILE A 14 -5.10 15.71 6.35
N VAL A 15 -3.79 15.79 6.09
CA VAL A 15 -2.98 16.96 6.32
C VAL A 15 -2.57 17.56 4.98
N GLN A 16 -3.09 18.75 4.70
CA GLN A 16 -2.81 19.54 3.50
C GLN A 16 -2.65 21.01 3.91
N ASP A 17 -1.58 21.66 3.46
CA ASP A 17 -1.26 23.07 3.79
C ASP A 17 -1.32 23.38 5.29
N LYS A 18 -0.73 22.50 6.12
CA LYS A 18 -0.75 22.54 7.60
C LYS A 18 -2.14 22.45 8.25
N LYS A 19 -3.20 22.25 7.47
CA LYS A 19 -4.56 22.03 7.98
C LYS A 19 -4.81 20.54 8.11
N ILE A 20 -5.37 20.16 9.26
CA ILE A 20 -5.74 18.78 9.56
C ILE A 20 -7.26 18.65 9.46
N SER A 21 -7.72 17.85 8.50
CA SER A 21 -9.12 17.44 8.39
C SER A 21 -9.31 16.06 9.01
N LYS A 22 -10.32 15.91 9.86
CA LYS A 22 -10.75 14.62 10.42
C LYS A 22 -12.04 14.20 9.74
N LEU A 23 -12.02 13.03 9.12
CA LEU A 23 -13.09 12.51 8.27
C LEU A 23 -13.65 11.20 8.83
N ASN A 24 -14.97 11.02 8.72
CA ASN A 24 -15.60 9.70 8.81
C ASN A 24 -15.79 9.18 7.39
N THR A 25 -14.94 8.22 7.02
CA THR A 25 -14.92 7.65 5.66
C THR A 25 -15.78 6.41 5.52
N LYS A 26 -16.28 5.86 6.63
CA LYS A 26 -17.27 4.78 6.59
C LYS A 26 -18.64 5.37 6.25
N THR A 27 -19.17 4.97 5.11
CA THR A 27 -20.53 5.27 4.65
C THR A 27 -21.39 4.00 4.67
N LYS A 28 -22.61 4.06 4.12
CA LYS A 28 -23.47 2.87 3.97
C LYS A 28 -23.01 1.99 2.80
N GLU A 29 -22.28 2.58 1.87
CA GLU A 29 -21.80 2.01 0.62
C GLU A 29 -20.38 1.43 0.74
N THR A 30 -19.62 1.82 1.77
CA THR A 30 -18.26 1.31 2.01
C THR A 30 -18.23 0.21 3.07
N ILE A 31 -17.41 -0.81 2.86
CA ILE A 31 -17.17 -1.91 3.81
C ILE A 31 -16.62 -1.38 5.15
N SER A 32 -15.62 -0.50 5.09
CA SER A 32 -14.95 0.03 6.27
C SER A 32 -14.42 1.46 6.03
N ASN A 33 -13.60 1.97 6.95
CA ASN A 33 -12.88 3.22 6.70
C ASN A 33 -11.76 3.01 5.67
N MET A 34 -11.34 4.09 5.03
CA MET A 34 -10.25 4.09 4.05
C MET A 34 -8.93 3.57 4.65
N THR A 35 -8.28 2.65 3.95
CA THR A 35 -6.97 2.06 4.26
C THR A 35 -6.05 2.01 3.03
N TYR A 36 -4.74 1.82 3.26
CA TYR A 36 -3.73 1.76 2.19
C TYR A 36 -3.84 2.90 1.15
N PRO A 37 -3.77 4.18 1.58
CA PRO A 37 -3.99 5.30 0.67
C PRO A 37 -2.82 5.51 -0.30
N PHE A 38 -3.13 6.06 -1.47
CA PHE A 38 -2.15 6.61 -2.39
C PHE A 38 -2.68 7.88 -3.07
N TRP A 39 -1.85 8.91 -3.12
CA TRP A 39 -2.24 10.21 -3.69
C TRP A 39 -2.09 10.21 -5.21
N HIS A 40 -3.08 10.77 -5.90
CA HIS A 40 -2.93 11.14 -7.29
C HIS A 40 -1.93 12.30 -7.41
N PRO A 41 -1.08 12.36 -8.45
CA PRO A 41 -0.05 13.40 -8.61
C PRO A 41 -0.60 14.85 -8.60
N SER A 42 -1.87 15.06 -8.98
CA SER A 42 -2.54 16.37 -8.89
C SER A 42 -2.85 16.83 -7.46
N GLY A 43 -2.78 15.95 -6.46
CA GLY A 43 -3.19 16.24 -5.08
C GLY A 43 -4.71 16.35 -4.87
N ARG A 44 -5.53 16.15 -5.91
CA ARG A 44 -7.00 16.21 -5.81
C ARG A 44 -7.62 14.89 -5.36
N TYR A 45 -7.07 13.77 -5.81
CA TYR A 45 -7.64 12.45 -5.57
C TYR A 45 -6.75 11.61 -4.66
N ILE A 46 -7.39 10.77 -3.85
CA ILE A 46 -6.73 9.71 -3.09
C ILE A 46 -7.42 8.41 -3.46
N THR A 47 -6.66 7.41 -3.89
CA THR A 47 -7.17 6.05 -4.00
C THR A 47 -6.81 5.27 -2.74
N THR A 48 -7.67 4.34 -2.35
CA THR A 48 -7.61 3.63 -1.08
C THR A 48 -8.43 2.38 -1.19
N SER A 49 -8.14 1.36 -0.40
CA SER A 49 -9.06 0.24 -0.25
C SER A 49 -9.85 0.33 1.06
N VAL A 50 -11.04 -0.26 1.04
CA VAL A 50 -11.89 -0.43 2.23
C VAL A 50 -12.04 -1.92 2.48
N ASN A 51 -11.46 -2.40 3.58
CA ASN A 51 -11.28 -3.83 3.83
C ASN A 51 -11.92 -4.23 5.17
N ASP A 52 -12.57 -5.40 5.24
CA ASP A 52 -12.88 -6.07 6.51
C ASP A 52 -11.75 -7.06 6.87
N ILE A 53 -10.72 -6.52 7.53
CA ILE A 53 -9.47 -7.21 7.84
C ILE A 53 -9.63 -8.09 9.09
N LYS A 54 -9.25 -9.37 8.99
CA LYS A 54 -9.12 -10.30 10.12
C LYS A 54 -7.68 -10.72 10.34
N GLN A 55 -7.30 -10.82 11.61
CA GLN A 55 -6.03 -11.41 12.03
C GLN A 55 -6.31 -12.79 12.59
N PHE A 56 -5.51 -13.76 12.17
CA PHE A 56 -5.54 -15.12 12.66
C PHE A 56 -4.16 -15.48 13.18
N PHE A 57 -4.10 -16.02 14.40
CA PHE A 57 -2.85 -16.44 15.02
C PHE A 57 -2.78 -17.95 15.00
N HIS A 58 -1.71 -18.51 14.45
CA HIS A 58 -1.53 -19.95 14.50
C HIS A 58 -0.82 -20.35 15.79
N SER A 59 -1.11 -21.57 16.23
CA SER A 59 -0.40 -22.21 17.34
C SER A 59 0.88 -22.96 16.90
N VAL A 60 1.28 -22.85 15.62
CA VAL A 60 2.49 -23.48 15.09
C VAL A 60 3.66 -22.49 15.13
N LYS A 61 4.87 -22.98 15.38
CA LYS A 61 6.05 -22.12 15.59
C LYS A 61 6.47 -21.40 14.30
N GLU A 62 6.33 -22.09 13.18
CA GLU A 62 6.85 -21.71 11.87
C GLU A 62 5.99 -20.65 11.18
N LYS A 63 4.74 -20.49 11.62
CA LYS A 63 3.81 -19.50 11.08
C LYS A 63 3.09 -18.82 12.22
N LYS A 64 3.38 -17.55 12.50
CA LYS A 64 2.84 -16.87 13.69
C LYS A 64 1.45 -16.29 13.46
N MET A 65 1.28 -15.61 12.34
CA MET A 65 0.08 -14.84 12.05
C MET A 65 -0.24 -14.93 10.57
N GLU A 66 -1.54 -14.93 10.29
CA GLU A 66 -2.10 -14.69 8.98
C GLU A 66 -3.04 -13.48 9.06
N VAL A 67 -3.11 -12.73 7.96
CA VAL A 67 -4.08 -11.65 7.82
C VAL A 67 -4.80 -11.85 6.50
N PHE A 68 -6.11 -11.76 6.51
CA PHE A 68 -6.94 -11.88 5.33
C PHE A 68 -8.15 -10.96 5.45
N ASP A 69 -8.77 -10.66 4.31
CA ASP A 69 -9.99 -9.88 4.27
C ASP A 69 -11.20 -10.80 4.12
N LEU A 70 -12.32 -10.42 4.73
CA LEU A 70 -13.62 -11.04 4.44
C LEU A 70 -14.30 -10.38 3.24
N GLU A 71 -14.07 -9.09 3.06
CA GLU A 71 -14.58 -8.24 1.97
C GLU A 71 -13.56 -7.13 1.74
N SER A 72 -13.35 -6.71 0.49
CA SER A 72 -12.53 -5.55 0.18
C SER A 72 -12.87 -4.93 -1.17
N ASP A 73 -12.91 -3.60 -1.21
CA ASP A 73 -13.09 -2.81 -2.44
C ASP A 73 -11.98 -1.77 -2.59
N VAL A 74 -11.78 -1.27 -3.81
CA VAL A 74 -10.95 -0.09 -4.09
C VAL A 74 -11.85 1.11 -4.37
N VAL A 75 -11.59 2.22 -3.69
CA VAL A 75 -12.34 3.47 -3.87
C VAL A 75 -11.44 4.66 -4.19
N VAL A 76 -12.02 5.67 -4.85
CA VAL A 76 -11.35 6.94 -5.13
C VAL A 76 -12.09 8.08 -4.43
N TYR A 77 -11.37 8.82 -3.61
CA TYR A 77 -11.84 9.98 -2.85
C TYR A 77 -11.42 11.28 -3.53
N ASP A 78 -12.38 12.15 -3.83
CA ASP A 78 -12.14 13.53 -4.26
C ASP A 78 -12.01 14.45 -3.04
N VAL A 79 -10.79 14.89 -2.76
CA VAL A 79 -10.47 15.77 -1.63
C VAL A 79 -11.17 17.12 -1.75
N LYS A 80 -11.34 17.64 -2.97
CA LYS A 80 -11.96 18.95 -3.21
C LYS A 80 -13.45 18.92 -2.88
N ASN A 81 -14.15 17.87 -3.32
CA ASN A 81 -15.60 17.74 -3.15
C ASN A 81 -16.01 16.93 -1.91
N LYS A 82 -15.03 16.35 -1.23
CA LYS A 82 -15.17 15.49 -0.05
C LYS A 82 -16.14 14.33 -0.27
N GLU A 83 -15.98 13.66 -1.41
CA GLU A 83 -16.85 12.57 -1.83
C GLU A 83 -16.05 11.39 -2.38
N ILE A 84 -16.54 10.18 -2.13
CA ILE A 84 -16.10 8.95 -2.79
C ILE A 84 -16.82 8.86 -4.13
N LEU A 85 -16.06 8.58 -5.19
CA LEU A 85 -16.54 8.55 -6.57
C LEU A 85 -16.84 7.12 -7.00
N SER A 86 -18.11 6.76 -7.09
CA SER A 86 -18.57 5.44 -7.55
C SER A 86 -18.00 5.06 -8.92
N LYS A 87 -18.02 5.99 -9.87
CA LYS A 87 -17.52 5.78 -11.23
C LYS A 87 -16.00 5.66 -11.35
N ALA A 88 -15.25 5.89 -10.28
CA ALA A 88 -13.81 5.65 -10.22
C ALA A 88 -13.45 4.52 -9.24
N SER A 89 -14.44 3.88 -8.63
CA SER A 89 -14.25 2.83 -7.62
C SER A 89 -14.53 1.45 -8.23
N LEU A 90 -13.85 0.44 -7.69
CA LEU A 90 -14.03 -0.98 -8.01
C LEU A 90 -14.74 -1.61 -6.81
N LEU A 91 -16.02 -1.91 -7.00
CA LEU A 91 -16.95 -2.35 -5.95
C LEU A 91 -17.56 -3.70 -6.35
N THR A 92 -16.74 -4.75 -6.40
CA THR A 92 -17.21 -6.06 -6.89
C THR A 92 -17.42 -7.05 -5.75
N LYS A 93 -18.49 -7.85 -5.84
CA LYS A 93 -18.85 -8.80 -4.78
C LYS A 93 -18.14 -10.15 -4.88
N ASP A 94 -17.60 -10.44 -6.06
CA ASP A 94 -16.99 -11.71 -6.42
C ASP A 94 -15.46 -11.62 -6.48
N ALA A 95 -14.89 -10.45 -6.21
CA ALA A 95 -13.45 -10.27 -6.01
C ALA A 95 -13.12 -9.54 -4.70
N PHE A 96 -11.87 -9.65 -4.32
CA PHE A 96 -11.22 -8.83 -3.31
C PHE A 96 -10.32 -7.83 -4.04
N GLU A 97 -10.62 -6.53 -4.00
CA GLU A 97 -9.73 -5.47 -4.51
C GLU A 97 -8.96 -4.73 -3.40
N THR A 98 -7.67 -4.50 -3.63
CA THR A 98 -6.78 -3.96 -2.60
C THR A 98 -5.56 -3.24 -3.18
N PHE A 99 -4.80 -2.59 -2.28
CA PHE A 99 -3.53 -1.90 -2.52
C PHE A 99 -3.47 -1.03 -3.79
N PRO A 100 -4.37 -0.05 -3.94
CA PRO A 100 -4.38 0.77 -5.12
C PRO A 100 -3.23 1.79 -5.15
N ALA A 101 -2.81 2.17 -6.35
CA ALA A 101 -1.79 3.17 -6.59
C ALA A 101 -2.05 3.92 -7.91
N PHE A 102 -1.91 5.24 -7.90
CA PHE A 102 -1.90 6.01 -9.14
C PHE A 102 -0.51 5.94 -9.79
N SER A 103 -0.51 5.94 -11.11
CA SER A 103 0.69 6.20 -11.92
C SER A 103 1.22 7.63 -11.71
N PRO A 104 2.52 7.87 -11.95
CA PRO A 104 3.12 9.20 -11.83
C PRO A 104 2.53 10.24 -12.78
N ASP A 105 2.03 9.82 -13.95
CA ASP A 105 1.35 10.69 -14.92
C ASP A 105 -0.13 10.92 -14.58
N GLY A 106 -0.66 10.19 -13.60
CA GLY A 106 -2.04 10.28 -13.13
C GLY A 106 -3.09 9.63 -14.03
N LYS A 107 -2.69 8.92 -15.09
CA LYS A 107 -3.64 8.41 -16.10
C LYS A 107 -4.07 6.97 -15.86
N TRP A 108 -3.46 6.30 -14.89
CA TRP A 108 -3.71 4.90 -14.56
C TRP A 108 -3.87 4.70 -13.07
N LEU A 109 -4.84 3.89 -12.71
CA LEU A 109 -5.03 3.31 -11.38
C LEU A 109 -4.58 1.84 -11.42
N TYR A 110 -3.53 1.52 -10.68
CA TYR A 110 -3.05 0.18 -10.44
C TYR A 110 -3.70 -0.36 -9.16
N PHE A 111 -3.93 -1.67 -9.10
CA PHE A 111 -4.54 -2.33 -7.96
C PHE A 111 -4.29 -3.85 -8.03
N CYS A 112 -4.59 -4.52 -6.92
CA CYS A 112 -4.56 -5.97 -6.82
C CYS A 112 -5.98 -6.53 -6.78
N THR A 113 -6.24 -7.66 -7.44
CA THR A 113 -7.55 -8.33 -7.38
C THR A 113 -7.44 -9.84 -7.36
N ALA A 114 -8.25 -10.49 -6.53
CA ALA A 114 -8.37 -11.95 -6.42
C ALA A 114 -9.84 -12.37 -6.37
N PRO A 115 -10.25 -13.50 -6.96
CA PRO A 115 -11.59 -14.03 -6.75
C PRO A 115 -11.85 -14.30 -5.25
N VAL A 116 -13.07 -14.01 -4.79
CA VAL A 116 -13.48 -14.29 -3.41
C VAL A 116 -13.30 -15.77 -3.08
N GLN A 117 -12.79 -16.04 -1.89
CA GLN A 117 -12.62 -17.38 -1.34
C GLN A 117 -13.31 -17.48 0.02
N LYS A 118 -13.71 -18.70 0.41
CA LYS A 118 -14.29 -18.94 1.72
C LYS A 118 -13.23 -18.76 2.82
N MET A 119 -13.38 -17.73 3.65
CA MET A 119 -12.49 -17.46 4.77
C MET A 119 -13.04 -18.00 6.10
N PRO A 120 -12.18 -18.53 7.00
CA PRO A 120 -10.73 -18.68 6.84
C PRO A 120 -10.32 -19.94 6.06
N GLU A 121 -11.22 -20.82 5.66
CA GLU A 121 -10.84 -22.18 5.20
C GLU A 121 -9.93 -22.23 3.97
N ASN A 122 -9.99 -21.22 3.10
CA ASN A 122 -9.22 -21.15 1.86
C ASN A 122 -8.28 -19.93 1.82
N TYR A 123 -7.85 -19.39 2.98
CA TYR A 123 -6.94 -18.23 3.02
C TYR A 123 -5.66 -18.46 2.19
N ASP A 124 -5.16 -19.69 2.18
CA ASP A 124 -3.94 -20.12 1.50
C ASP A 124 -4.12 -20.37 0.00
N LYS A 125 -5.36 -20.25 -0.51
CA LYS A 125 -5.71 -20.37 -1.94
C LYS A 125 -5.94 -19.03 -2.63
N VAL A 126 -5.96 -17.93 -1.88
CA VAL A 126 -6.13 -16.59 -2.46
C VAL A 126 -4.86 -16.19 -3.20
N ARG A 127 -5.00 -15.73 -4.45
CA ARG A 127 -3.90 -15.27 -5.31
C ARG A 127 -4.31 -13.98 -5.99
N TYR A 128 -3.60 -12.90 -5.69
CA TYR A 128 -3.90 -11.56 -6.22
C TYR A 128 -3.17 -11.32 -7.53
N ASN A 129 -3.94 -11.00 -8.56
CA ASN A 129 -3.44 -10.47 -9.82
C ASN A 129 -3.03 -9.02 -9.63
N LEU A 130 -2.01 -8.57 -10.37
CA LEU A 130 -1.65 -7.17 -10.49
C LEU A 130 -2.32 -6.61 -11.75
N CYS A 131 -3.22 -5.65 -11.57
CA CYS A 131 -4.02 -5.04 -12.63
C CYS A 131 -3.82 -3.53 -12.70
N ARG A 132 -4.25 -2.94 -13.81
CA ARG A 132 -4.47 -1.50 -13.94
C ARG A 132 -5.73 -1.19 -14.75
N VAL A 133 -6.24 0.02 -14.57
CA VAL A 133 -7.34 0.58 -15.36
C VAL A 133 -7.05 2.06 -15.65
N ALA A 134 -7.50 2.56 -16.80
CA ALA A 134 -7.33 3.96 -17.14
C ALA A 134 -8.16 4.83 -16.19
N PHE A 135 -7.61 5.98 -15.78
CA PHE A 135 -8.26 6.96 -14.92
C PHE A 135 -8.26 8.32 -15.63
N ASP A 136 -9.45 8.93 -15.74
CA ASP A 136 -9.62 10.28 -16.26
C ASP A 136 -9.67 11.26 -15.07
N PRO A 137 -8.62 12.06 -14.83
CA PRO A 137 -8.57 12.98 -13.70
C PRO A 137 -9.44 14.24 -13.89
N ASP A 138 -9.89 14.55 -15.10
CA ASP A 138 -10.79 15.68 -15.34
C ASP A 138 -12.22 15.31 -14.95
N ARG A 139 -12.63 14.08 -15.29
CA ARG A 139 -13.96 13.53 -14.97
C ARG A 139 -14.04 12.84 -13.62
N GLY A 140 -12.92 12.33 -13.10
CA GLY A 140 -12.89 11.49 -11.90
C GLY A 140 -13.57 10.15 -12.13
N GLU A 141 -13.25 9.48 -13.23
CA GLU A 141 -13.88 8.21 -13.65
C GLU A 141 -12.80 7.23 -14.15
N ILE A 142 -13.03 5.91 -13.95
CA ILE A 142 -12.20 4.88 -14.59
C ILE A 142 -12.78 4.50 -15.95
N SER A 143 -11.93 4.05 -16.87
CA SER A 143 -12.31 3.58 -18.20
C SER A 143 -11.85 2.14 -18.44
N HIS A 144 -12.81 1.26 -18.70
CA HIS A 144 -12.59 -0.14 -19.03
C HIS A 144 -12.02 -0.33 -20.45
N PRO A 145 -11.33 -1.46 -20.73
CA PRO A 145 -11.16 -2.65 -19.88
C PRO A 145 -10.08 -2.54 -18.81
N ILE A 146 -10.12 -3.46 -17.83
CA ILE A 146 -9.02 -3.69 -16.88
C ILE A 146 -7.94 -4.51 -17.59
N ASP A 147 -6.69 -4.09 -17.45
CA ASP A 147 -5.48 -4.75 -17.99
C ASP A 147 -4.77 -5.52 -16.87
N THR A 148 -4.65 -6.84 -17.00
CA THR A 148 -3.90 -7.68 -16.05
C THR A 148 -2.43 -7.73 -16.47
N LEU A 149 -1.57 -7.11 -15.68
CA LEU A 149 -0.14 -6.99 -15.95
C LEU A 149 0.64 -8.22 -15.48
N VAL A 150 0.27 -8.74 -14.30
CA VAL A 150 0.86 -9.96 -13.73
C VAL A 150 -0.26 -10.87 -13.27
N ARG A 151 -0.35 -12.05 -13.88
CA ARG A 151 -1.40 -13.04 -13.62
C ARG A 151 -0.99 -13.97 -12.49
N ALA A 152 -1.90 -14.16 -11.55
CA ALA A 152 -1.71 -14.94 -10.34
C ALA A 152 -2.02 -16.44 -10.54
N ASP A 153 -1.21 -17.10 -11.38
CA ASP A 153 -1.42 -18.53 -11.70
C ASP A 153 -1.04 -19.46 -10.54
N SER A 154 0.06 -19.16 -9.84
CA SER A 154 0.58 -19.96 -8.72
C SER A 154 0.98 -19.12 -7.50
N LEU A 155 1.39 -17.87 -7.74
CA LEU A 155 1.84 -16.90 -6.74
C LEU A 155 0.86 -15.72 -6.66
N SER A 156 0.98 -14.95 -5.59
CA SER A 156 0.19 -13.76 -5.31
C SER A 156 1.04 -12.51 -5.41
N TYR A 157 0.49 -11.43 -5.97
CA TYR A 157 1.20 -10.17 -6.19
C TYR A 157 0.50 -9.00 -5.51
N THR A 158 1.28 -8.18 -4.81
CA THR A 158 0.79 -7.10 -3.95
C THR A 158 1.60 -5.81 -4.08
N PHE A 159 1.06 -4.72 -3.55
CA PHE A 159 1.74 -3.42 -3.45
C PHE A 159 2.30 -2.88 -4.77
N PRO A 160 1.52 -2.77 -5.87
CA PRO A 160 2.02 -2.20 -7.11
C PRO A 160 2.42 -0.73 -6.90
N ARG A 161 3.71 -0.40 -7.11
CA ARG A 161 4.20 0.99 -7.13
C ARG A 161 5.07 1.23 -8.35
N ILE A 162 4.79 2.33 -9.03
CA ILE A 162 5.51 2.74 -10.23
C ILE A 162 6.57 3.75 -9.81
N SER A 163 7.78 3.62 -10.37
CA SER A 163 8.85 4.59 -10.17
C SER A 163 8.40 5.98 -10.66
N PRO A 164 8.77 7.09 -10.00
CA PRO A 164 8.29 8.43 -10.37
C PRO A 164 8.54 8.90 -11.81
N ASP A 165 9.54 8.33 -12.49
CA ASP A 165 9.83 8.52 -13.92
C ASP A 165 8.95 7.66 -14.85
N GLY A 166 8.10 6.79 -14.29
CA GLY A 166 7.13 5.97 -15.01
C GLY A 166 7.69 4.68 -15.61
N ARG A 167 8.96 4.37 -15.37
CA ARG A 167 9.66 3.27 -16.08
C ARG A 167 9.47 1.91 -15.43
N PHE A 168 9.54 1.81 -14.11
CA PHE A 168 9.54 0.53 -13.42
C PHE A 168 8.27 0.33 -12.61
N LEU A 169 7.68 -0.86 -12.70
CA LEU A 169 6.64 -1.34 -11.79
C LEU A 169 7.29 -2.28 -10.78
N MET A 170 7.30 -1.88 -9.51
CA MET A 170 7.72 -2.71 -8.40
C MET A 170 6.49 -3.27 -7.66
N TYR A 171 6.61 -4.50 -7.16
CA TYR A 171 5.55 -5.22 -6.47
C TYR A 171 6.15 -6.28 -5.54
N THR A 172 5.36 -6.83 -4.63
CA THR A 172 5.78 -7.96 -3.78
C THR A 172 5.09 -9.23 -4.22
N GLU A 173 5.88 -10.28 -4.44
CA GLU A 173 5.47 -11.65 -4.75
C GLU A 173 5.49 -12.48 -3.48
N THR A 174 4.50 -13.35 -3.29
CA THR A 174 4.44 -14.32 -2.18
C THR A 174 3.63 -15.55 -2.61
N ALA A 175 3.76 -16.67 -1.92
CA ALA A 175 3.02 -17.89 -2.21
C ALA A 175 1.50 -17.67 -2.24
N TYR A 176 0.93 -16.83 -1.38
CA TYR A 176 -0.52 -16.58 -1.32
C TYR A 176 -0.91 -15.33 -0.51
N GLY A 177 -2.19 -14.96 -0.61
CA GLY A 177 -2.78 -13.90 0.20
C GLY A 177 -2.25 -12.52 -0.17
N GLN A 178 -2.47 -11.53 0.71
CA GLN A 178 -2.09 -10.15 0.44
C GLN A 178 -1.18 -9.53 1.52
N PHE A 179 -0.87 -10.27 2.57
CA PHE A 179 -0.10 -9.77 3.72
C PHE A 179 1.24 -10.51 3.85
N PRO A 180 2.22 -10.21 2.98
CA PRO A 180 3.47 -10.96 2.89
C PRO A 180 4.41 -10.76 4.09
N ILE A 181 4.13 -9.84 5.01
CA ILE A 181 5.08 -9.44 6.07
C ILE A 181 5.45 -10.56 7.06
N TRP A 182 4.76 -11.70 7.04
CA TRP A 182 5.08 -12.90 7.84
C TRP A 182 5.39 -14.13 6.98
N HIS A 183 5.58 -13.94 5.68
CA HIS A 183 5.84 -14.98 4.70
C HIS A 183 7.32 -14.93 4.32
N PRO A 184 8.17 -15.88 4.76
CA PRO A 184 9.61 -15.86 4.47
C PRO A 184 9.93 -15.99 2.98
N ASP A 185 8.98 -16.48 2.18
CA ASP A 185 9.04 -16.59 0.73
C ASP A 185 8.66 -15.28 0.00
N ALA A 186 8.31 -14.22 0.73
CA ALA A 186 7.99 -12.95 0.13
C ALA A 186 9.22 -12.25 -0.43
N GLU A 187 9.17 -11.90 -1.71
CA GLU A 187 10.24 -11.21 -2.43
C GLU A 187 9.71 -9.98 -3.17
N ILE A 188 10.52 -8.93 -3.21
CA ILE A 188 10.24 -7.75 -4.04
C ILE A 188 10.69 -8.05 -5.47
N ARG A 189 9.77 -7.81 -6.41
CA ARG A 189 9.95 -7.98 -7.85
C ARG A 189 9.82 -6.64 -8.56
N MET A 190 10.40 -6.55 -9.75
CA MET A 190 10.33 -5.36 -10.58
C MET A 190 10.21 -5.73 -12.06
N MET A 191 9.39 -4.98 -12.78
CA MET A 191 9.19 -5.07 -14.22
C MET A 191 9.56 -3.74 -14.88
N ASP A 192 10.37 -3.78 -15.93
CA ASP A 192 10.57 -2.62 -16.81
C ASP A 192 9.33 -2.50 -17.72
N LEU A 193 8.60 -1.39 -17.61
CA LEU A 193 7.35 -1.15 -18.32
C LEU A 193 7.55 -0.80 -19.79
N GLU A 194 8.76 -0.38 -20.20
CA GLU A 194 9.05 -0.03 -21.59
C GLU A 194 9.01 -1.28 -22.47
N ASN A 195 9.61 -2.37 -22.01
CA ASN A 195 9.73 -3.63 -22.75
C ASN A 195 8.98 -4.81 -22.11
N ARG A 196 8.34 -4.59 -20.95
CA ARG A 196 7.61 -5.60 -20.14
C ARG A 196 8.46 -6.80 -19.74
N THR A 197 9.71 -6.55 -19.35
CA THR A 197 10.64 -7.60 -18.90
C THR A 197 10.87 -7.54 -17.39
N ALA A 198 11.06 -8.72 -16.78
CA ALA A 198 11.41 -8.81 -15.38
C ALA A 198 12.86 -8.35 -15.15
N VAL A 199 13.08 -7.65 -14.05
CA VAL A 199 14.39 -7.22 -13.58
C VAL A 199 14.87 -8.17 -12.49
N ASP A 200 16.15 -8.53 -12.50
CA ASP A 200 16.76 -9.33 -11.45
C ASP A 200 16.87 -8.53 -10.14
N MET A 201 16.04 -8.92 -9.16
CA MET A 201 15.98 -8.29 -7.84
C MET A 201 16.74 -9.07 -6.75
N SER A 202 17.51 -10.08 -7.12
CA SER A 202 18.22 -10.96 -6.16
C SER A 202 19.16 -10.21 -5.22
N ALA A 203 19.81 -9.14 -5.68
CA ALA A 203 20.69 -8.33 -4.84
C ALA A 203 19.94 -7.54 -3.75
N LEU A 204 18.65 -7.27 -3.93
CA LEU A 204 17.80 -6.57 -2.97
C LEU A 204 17.24 -7.56 -1.94
N ASN A 205 16.71 -8.69 -2.40
CA ASN A 205 16.04 -9.66 -1.55
C ASN A 205 17.02 -10.42 -0.63
N SER A 206 16.48 -11.04 0.40
CA SER A 206 17.18 -11.79 1.42
C SER A 206 16.53 -13.17 1.60
N PRO A 207 17.16 -14.09 2.37
CA PRO A 207 16.54 -15.37 2.70
C PRO A 207 15.33 -15.31 3.65
N ASP A 208 14.89 -14.11 4.04
CA ASP A 208 13.73 -13.86 4.91
C ASP A 208 12.79 -12.86 4.21
N THR A 209 11.71 -12.46 4.86
CA THR A 209 10.67 -11.61 4.29
C THR A 209 11.20 -10.23 3.88
N ASP A 210 11.08 -9.93 2.58
CA ASP A 210 11.19 -8.59 2.01
C ASP A 210 9.88 -8.22 1.32
N SER A 211 9.25 -7.14 1.78
CA SER A 211 7.93 -6.75 1.30
C SER A 211 7.72 -5.26 1.43
N TYR A 212 6.68 -4.74 0.77
CA TYR A 212 6.37 -3.30 0.71
C TYR A 212 7.54 -2.46 0.19
N HIS A 213 7.26 -1.32 -0.42
CA HIS A 213 8.31 -0.44 -0.90
C HIS A 213 7.76 0.95 -1.19
N SER A 214 8.65 1.92 -1.15
CA SER A 214 8.37 3.29 -1.52
C SER A 214 9.57 3.86 -2.28
N TRP A 215 9.27 4.47 -3.42
CA TRP A 215 10.27 5.08 -4.29
C TRP A 215 10.62 6.48 -3.82
N SER A 216 11.90 6.80 -3.88
CA SER A 216 12.36 8.18 -3.82
C SER A 216 11.87 8.95 -5.04
N SER A 217 11.68 10.27 -4.87
CA SER A 217 11.10 11.10 -5.92
C SER A 217 11.93 11.26 -7.20
N ASN A 218 13.19 10.84 -7.18
CA ASN A 218 14.10 10.84 -8.33
C ASN A 218 14.26 9.45 -8.97
N SER A 219 13.47 8.45 -8.57
CA SER A 219 13.52 7.07 -9.08
C SER A 219 14.82 6.29 -8.82
N ASP A 220 15.77 6.84 -8.07
CA ASP A 220 17.10 6.24 -7.89
C ASP A 220 17.21 5.38 -6.62
N TRP A 221 16.29 5.56 -5.67
CA TRP A 221 16.30 4.87 -4.37
C TRP A 221 14.94 4.29 -4.03
N VAL A 222 14.96 3.17 -3.33
CA VAL A 222 13.79 2.51 -2.76
C VAL A 222 14.04 2.23 -1.29
N VAL A 223 13.09 2.61 -0.43
CA VAL A 223 13.00 2.09 0.93
C VAL A 223 11.99 0.94 0.95
N PHE A 224 12.26 -0.11 1.71
CA PHE A 224 11.40 -1.28 1.80
C PHE A 224 11.45 -1.91 3.19
N SER A 225 10.46 -2.73 3.50
CA SER A 225 10.35 -3.43 4.78
C SER A 225 11.03 -4.78 4.71
N SER A 226 11.94 -5.05 5.65
CA SER A 226 12.69 -6.30 5.71
C SER A 226 12.72 -6.90 7.10
N ARG A 227 12.74 -8.22 7.19
CA ARG A 227 12.97 -9.00 8.42
C ARG A 227 14.35 -9.63 8.50
N ARG A 228 15.24 -9.34 7.55
CA ARG A 228 16.51 -10.05 7.32
C ARG A 228 17.49 -10.16 8.50
N ASP A 229 17.36 -9.32 9.53
CA ASP A 229 18.28 -9.33 10.66
C ASP A 229 17.94 -10.40 11.70
N ASN A 230 16.74 -10.36 12.27
CA ASN A 230 16.35 -11.25 13.36
C ASN A 230 15.00 -11.97 13.14
N GLY A 231 14.31 -11.73 12.02
CA GLY A 231 12.99 -12.32 11.75
C GLY A 231 11.85 -11.80 12.62
N LEU A 232 12.12 -11.00 13.67
CA LEU A 232 11.15 -10.59 14.69
C LEU A 232 10.52 -9.24 14.39
N TYR A 233 11.35 -8.24 14.08
CA TYR A 233 10.93 -6.89 13.76
C TYR A 233 11.15 -6.61 12.28
N THR A 234 10.28 -5.76 11.74
CA THR A 234 10.44 -5.27 10.38
C THR A 234 11.19 -3.95 10.43
N LEU A 235 12.33 -3.90 9.77
CA LEU A 235 13.19 -2.72 9.70
C LEU A 235 13.20 -2.13 8.29
N PRO A 236 13.37 -0.80 8.16
CA PRO A 236 13.44 -0.16 6.86
C PRO A 236 14.84 -0.31 6.26
N TYR A 237 14.93 -1.00 5.14
CA TYR A 237 16.15 -1.09 4.34
C TYR A 237 16.06 -0.16 3.14
N ILE A 238 17.19 0.38 2.72
CA ILE A 238 17.28 1.27 1.56
C ILE A 238 18.21 0.67 0.50
N CYS A 239 17.80 0.78 -0.76
CA CYS A 239 18.51 0.25 -1.92
C CYS A 239 18.59 1.31 -3.02
N TYR A 240 19.75 1.42 -3.68
CA TYR A 240 19.91 2.20 -4.90
C TYR A 240 19.51 1.35 -6.12
N ILE A 241 18.71 1.91 -7.01
CA ILE A 241 18.32 1.33 -8.29
C ILE A 241 19.09 2.06 -9.39
N GLY A 242 19.97 1.34 -10.10
CA GLY A 242 20.73 1.89 -11.19
C GLY A 242 19.86 2.32 -12.37
N LYS A 243 20.37 3.22 -13.21
CA LYS A 243 19.69 3.64 -14.46
C LYS A 243 19.43 2.47 -15.43
N ASP A 244 20.18 1.38 -15.31
CA ASP A 244 19.95 0.13 -16.04
C ASP A 244 18.88 -0.76 -15.38
N GLY A 245 18.26 -0.30 -14.29
CA GLY A 245 17.27 -1.01 -13.49
C GLY A 245 17.88 -1.92 -12.42
N LYS A 246 19.20 -2.08 -12.34
CA LYS A 246 19.77 -3.08 -11.43
C LYS A 246 19.81 -2.57 -9.98
N PRO A 247 19.32 -3.36 -9.01
CA PRO A 247 19.47 -3.00 -7.60
C PRO A 247 20.91 -3.18 -7.12
N SER A 248 21.35 -2.27 -6.26
CA SER A 248 22.58 -2.41 -5.49
C SER A 248 22.34 -3.20 -4.21
N LYS A 249 23.42 -3.51 -3.47
CA LYS A 249 23.29 -4.11 -2.14
C LYS A 249 22.54 -3.15 -1.20
N PRO A 250 21.43 -3.58 -0.57
CA PRO A 250 20.70 -2.76 0.38
C PRO A 250 21.43 -2.66 1.72
N PHE A 251 21.13 -1.61 2.47
CA PHE A 251 21.60 -1.43 3.85
C PHE A 251 20.47 -0.87 4.73
N LEU A 252 20.56 -1.16 6.03
CA LEU A 252 19.61 -0.69 7.03
C LEU A 252 19.60 0.86 7.03
N LEU A 253 18.42 1.48 6.96
CA LEU A 253 18.30 2.92 6.86
C LEU A 253 18.93 3.62 8.07
N PRO A 254 20.03 4.38 7.91
CA PRO A 254 20.74 4.99 9.04
C PRO A 254 19.84 5.90 9.86
N GLN A 255 20.10 5.93 11.17
CA GLN A 255 19.43 6.80 12.14
C GLN A 255 20.46 7.74 12.78
N GLU A 256 19.99 8.87 13.30
CA GLU A 256 20.85 9.80 14.05
C GLU A 256 21.48 9.12 15.28
N ASP A 257 20.68 8.32 16.00
CA ASP A 257 21.14 7.40 17.03
C ASP A 257 21.39 6.02 16.40
N PRO A 258 22.65 5.54 16.33
CA PRO A 258 22.97 4.25 15.70
C PRO A 258 22.39 3.05 16.45
N ASP A 259 22.14 3.17 17.75
CA ASP A 259 21.64 2.07 18.58
C ASP A 259 20.10 2.01 18.59
N LYS A 260 19.42 2.94 17.90
CA LYS A 260 17.96 3.07 17.90
C LYS A 260 17.25 1.77 17.56
N TYR A 261 17.75 1.01 16.59
CA TYR A 261 17.11 -0.23 16.15
C TYR A 261 17.28 -1.38 17.15
N ASP A 262 18.31 -1.35 18.00
CA ASP A 262 18.58 -2.39 19.00
C ASP A 262 17.62 -2.30 20.20
N TYR A 263 17.16 -1.09 20.52
CA TYR A 263 16.31 -0.84 21.69
C TYR A 263 14.84 -0.60 21.37
N GLN A 264 14.47 -0.47 20.09
CA GLN A 264 13.07 -0.24 19.74
C GLN A 264 12.23 -1.52 19.82
N LEU A 265 10.95 -1.35 20.13
CA LEU A 265 9.95 -2.43 20.14
C LEU A 265 8.90 -2.27 19.02
N TYR A 266 9.21 -1.44 18.01
CA TYR A 266 8.30 -1.11 16.91
C TYR A 266 8.76 -1.75 15.60
N SER A 267 7.79 -2.04 14.72
CA SER A 267 8.05 -2.49 13.34
C SER A 267 7.68 -1.40 12.34
N TYR A 268 8.50 -1.22 11.32
CA TYR A 268 8.26 -0.34 10.19
C TYR A 268 7.73 -1.15 9.00
N ASN A 269 6.42 -1.41 8.97
CA ASN A 269 5.79 -2.28 7.95
C ASN A 269 5.45 -1.57 6.63
N ILE A 270 5.35 -0.24 6.65
CA ILE A 270 4.94 0.59 5.52
C ILE A 270 5.82 1.86 5.51
N PRO A 271 7.14 1.74 5.25
CA PRO A 271 8.02 2.90 5.13
C PRO A 271 7.70 3.68 3.85
N GLU A 272 7.40 4.97 3.99
CA GLU A 272 7.07 5.87 2.87
C GLU A 272 8.08 7.02 2.81
N LEU A 273 8.64 7.27 1.62
CA LEU A 273 9.53 8.41 1.39
C LEU A 273 8.73 9.68 1.11
N THR A 274 9.17 10.80 1.69
CA THR A 274 8.58 12.12 1.48
C THR A 274 9.63 13.10 0.95
N LYS A 275 9.20 14.09 0.14
CA LYS A 275 10.09 15.13 -0.41
C LYS A 275 10.54 16.18 0.62
N GLY A 276 10.01 16.12 1.83
CA GLY A 276 10.26 17.10 2.87
C GLY A 276 9.80 16.61 4.24
N ALA A 277 10.15 17.38 5.25
CA ALA A 277 9.80 17.10 6.64
C ALA A 277 8.27 17.12 6.84
N VAL A 278 7.79 16.28 7.74
CA VAL A 278 6.42 16.38 8.25
C VAL A 278 6.37 17.57 9.21
N GLU A 279 5.71 18.64 8.79
CA GLU A 279 5.70 19.91 9.55
C GLU A 279 4.63 19.97 10.66
N VAL A 280 3.73 19.00 10.71
CA VAL A 280 2.68 18.94 11.75
C VAL A 280 3.17 18.11 12.93
N SER A 281 3.01 18.67 14.13
CA SER A 281 3.42 18.00 15.37
C SER A 281 2.42 16.92 15.82
N PRO A 282 2.88 15.90 16.55
CA PRO A 282 2.00 14.95 17.21
C PRO A 282 0.95 15.61 18.12
N TYR A 283 1.31 16.73 18.77
CA TYR A 283 0.41 17.49 19.63
C TYR A 283 -0.75 18.10 18.84
N GLU A 284 -0.49 18.73 17.68
CA GLU A 284 -1.55 19.30 16.83
C GLU A 284 -2.50 18.21 16.32
N ILE A 285 -1.95 17.04 15.94
CA ILE A 285 -2.75 15.87 15.58
C ILE A 285 -3.64 15.44 16.74
N GLN A 286 -3.08 15.33 17.95
CA GLN A 286 -3.84 14.97 19.16
C GLN A 286 -4.95 15.97 19.46
N GLN A 287 -4.68 17.28 19.35
CA GLN A 287 -5.69 18.31 19.59
C GLN A 287 -6.89 18.16 18.64
N VAL A 288 -6.64 17.94 17.35
CA VAL A 288 -7.70 17.70 16.38
C VAL A 288 -8.41 16.37 16.63
N ALA A 289 -7.66 15.35 17.02
CA ALA A 289 -8.20 14.04 17.35
C ALA A 289 -9.23 14.08 18.48
N GLU A 290 -8.91 14.77 19.56
CA GLU A 290 -9.74 14.86 20.77
C GLU A 290 -10.89 15.86 20.62
N LYS A 291 -10.66 17.00 19.97
CA LYS A 291 -11.60 18.13 19.96
C LYS A 291 -12.54 18.15 18.76
N ASN A 292 -12.10 17.68 17.59
CA ASN A 292 -12.89 17.79 16.38
C ASN A 292 -13.79 16.57 16.18
N LYS A 293 -15.05 16.84 15.78
CA LYS A 293 -15.94 15.81 15.24
C LYS A 293 -15.53 15.47 13.81
N PRO A 294 -15.53 14.19 13.41
CA PRO A 294 -15.24 13.82 12.04
C PRO A 294 -16.32 14.35 11.09
N GLU A 295 -15.90 14.92 9.96
CA GLU A 295 -16.80 15.29 8.88
C GLU A 295 -17.21 14.05 8.09
N GLN A 296 -18.51 13.85 7.88
CA GLN A 296 -19.02 12.69 7.15
C GLN A 296 -18.72 12.82 5.66
N VAL A 297 -18.00 11.86 5.10
CA VAL A 297 -17.78 11.75 3.66
C VAL A 297 -19.05 11.26 2.98
N ARG A 298 -19.33 11.83 1.79
CA ARG A 298 -20.43 11.41 0.92
C ARG A 298 -19.97 10.37 -0.07
N PHE A 299 -20.90 9.52 -0.51
CA PHE A 299 -20.70 8.60 -1.63
C PHE A 299 -21.54 9.09 -2.80
N LYS A 300 -20.96 9.14 -4.01
CA LYS A 300 -21.61 9.71 -5.19
C LYS A 300 -21.44 8.82 -6.40
#